data_AF-A0A8J5NIJ2-F1
#
_entry.id   AF-A0A8J5NIJ2-F1
#
_cell.length_a   1.000
_cell.length_b   1.000
_cell.length_c   1.000
_cell.angle_alpha   90.00
_cell.angle_beta   90.00
_cell.angle_gamma   90.00
#
_symmetry.space_group_name_H-M   'P 1'
#
loop_
_entity.id
_entity.type
_entity.pdbx_description
1 polymer ?
#
loop_
_entity_poly.entity_id
_entity_poly.type
_entity_poly.pdbx_seq_one_letter_code
_entity_poly.pdbx_strand_id
1 'polypeptide(L)'
;MATFKLDFVPTYHHDTYDRISEVNPDLSCDGKVVFITGGGRGIGREIAKAFAVAGAKGMLIIGRTGTELLSAVKEIKNLSTGTPVSVHHAEADITDREAVASAFKQAIAAQASKSIESIDCEL
;
A
#
# COMPACT_ATOMS: atom_id res chain seq x y z
N MET A 1 -30.88 -3.70 27.00
CA MET A 1 -31.04 -2.44 26.24
C MET A 1 -30.99 -2.79 24.77
N ALA A 2 -32.10 -2.71 24.05
CA ALA A 2 -32.18 -3.09 22.64
C ALA A 2 -31.79 -1.89 21.76
N THR A 3 -30.71 -2.03 21.00
CA THR A 3 -30.24 -1.03 20.04
C THR A 3 -31.16 -1.09 18.81
N PHE A 4 -31.99 -0.07 18.63
CA PHE A 4 -32.84 0.07 17.44
C PHE A 4 -31.94 0.51 16.27
N LYS A 5 -31.56 -0.42 15.40
CA LYS A 5 -30.79 -0.13 14.19
C LYS A 5 -31.77 0.19 13.06
N LEU A 6 -31.89 1.48 12.72
CA LEU A 6 -32.64 1.94 11.55
C LEU A 6 -31.75 1.73 10.32
N ASP A 7 -31.87 0.58 9.68
CA ASP A 7 -31.21 0.32 8.41
C ASP A 7 -32.00 1.03 7.29
N PHE A 8 -31.39 2.08 6.71
CA PHE A 8 -32.00 2.94 5.68
C PHE A 8 -32.15 2.24 4.32
N VAL A 9 -31.46 1.10 4.12
CA VAL A 9 -31.47 0.32 2.87
C VAL A 9 -31.58 -1.19 3.17
N PRO A 10 -32.19 -1.99 2.26
CA PRO A 10 -32.40 -3.44 2.47
C PRO A 10 -31.11 -4.25 2.51
N THR A 11 -30.07 -3.76 1.82
CA THR A 11 -28.79 -4.46 1.68
C THR A 11 -27.67 -3.49 2.04
N TYR A 12 -26.84 -3.88 3.00
CA TYR A 12 -25.74 -3.08 3.51
C TYR A 12 -24.42 -3.71 3.06
N HIS A 13 -23.75 -3.08 2.09
CA HIS A 13 -22.51 -3.57 1.52
C HIS A 13 -21.31 -2.99 2.28
N HIS A 14 -20.90 -3.65 3.35
CA HIS A 14 -19.74 -3.27 4.17
C HIS A 14 -18.53 -4.19 3.99
N ASP A 15 -18.68 -5.21 3.15
CA ASP A 15 -17.62 -6.14 2.80
C ASP A 15 -17.03 -5.79 1.43
N THR A 16 -15.78 -6.20 1.25
CA THR A 16 -15.05 -6.08 -0.01
C THR A 16 -15.62 -7.03 -1.06
N TYR A 17 -15.86 -6.54 -2.27
CA TYR A 17 -16.31 -7.38 -3.39
C TYR A 17 -15.19 -8.32 -3.85
N ASP A 18 -15.53 -9.52 -4.32
CA ASP A 18 -14.57 -10.51 -4.85
C ASP A 18 -13.63 -9.93 -5.92
N ARG A 19 -14.13 -8.98 -6.71
CA ARG A 19 -13.35 -8.31 -7.76
C ARG A 19 -12.19 -7.47 -7.23
N ILE A 20 -12.29 -6.93 -6.02
CA ILE A 20 -11.26 -6.07 -5.39
C ILE A 20 -10.63 -6.74 -4.16
N SER A 21 -10.94 -8.01 -3.93
CA SER A 21 -10.44 -8.76 -2.80
C SER A 21 -8.95 -9.06 -2.98
N GLU A 22 -8.19 -8.86 -1.91
CA GLU A 22 -6.73 -9.02 -1.85
C GLU A 22 -6.28 -10.48 -2.07
N VAL A 23 -7.21 -11.43 -1.88
CA VAL A 23 -7.01 -12.86 -2.08
C VAL A 23 -7.39 -13.34 -3.49
N ASN A 24 -7.83 -12.43 -4.37
CA ASN A 24 -8.19 -12.80 -5.73
C ASN A 24 -6.92 -13.14 -6.54
N PRO A 25 -6.81 -14.35 -7.10
CA PRO A 25 -5.63 -14.76 -7.88
C PRO A 25 -5.40 -13.91 -9.13
N ASP A 26 -6.45 -13.33 -9.72
CA ASP A 26 -6.34 -12.44 -10.90
C ASP A 26 -5.65 -11.11 -10.57
N LEU A 27 -5.65 -10.71 -9.28
CA LEU A 27 -5.00 -9.50 -8.77
C LEU A 27 -3.66 -9.78 -8.07
N SER A 28 -3.12 -10.99 -8.23
CA SER A 28 -1.85 -11.34 -7.64
C SER A 28 -0.74 -10.39 -8.10
N CYS A 29 -0.04 -9.81 -7.14
CA CYS A 29 1.07 -8.91 -7.36
C CYS A 29 2.43 -9.63 -7.20
N ASP A 30 2.43 -10.95 -7.35
CA ASP A 30 3.64 -11.76 -7.20
C ASP A 30 4.74 -11.29 -8.15
N GLY A 31 5.94 -11.09 -7.59
CA GLY A 31 7.10 -10.60 -8.33
C GLY A 31 7.09 -9.11 -8.69
N LYS A 32 6.03 -8.35 -8.38
CA LYS A 32 5.92 -6.92 -8.71
C LYS A 32 6.48 -6.02 -7.61
N VAL A 33 6.91 -4.83 -8.03
CA VAL A 33 7.32 -3.73 -7.14
C VAL A 33 6.28 -2.62 -7.20
N VAL A 34 5.77 -2.21 -6.04
CA VAL A 34 4.70 -1.22 -5.90
C VAL A 34 5.24 0.10 -5.34
N PHE A 35 4.86 1.21 -5.94
CA PHE A 35 5.21 2.54 -5.47
C PHE A 35 3.97 3.26 -4.96
N ILE A 36 3.96 3.60 -3.66
CA ILE A 36 2.80 4.18 -2.99
C ILE A 36 3.15 5.57 -2.49
N THR A 37 2.49 6.59 -3.06
CA THR A 37 2.53 7.95 -2.52
C THR A 37 1.52 8.10 -1.40
N GLY A 38 1.92 8.67 -0.27
CA GLY A 38 1.03 8.92 0.86
C GLY A 38 0.70 7.69 1.73
N GLY A 39 1.40 6.56 1.59
CA GLY A 39 1.08 5.33 2.32
C GLY A 39 1.43 5.34 3.82
N GLY A 40 1.79 6.49 4.38
CA GLY A 40 1.98 6.65 5.81
C GLY A 40 0.69 6.51 6.62
N ARG A 41 -0.48 6.93 6.10
CA ARG A 41 -1.76 6.92 6.85
C ARG A 41 -2.97 6.75 5.94
N GLY A 42 -4.12 6.44 6.56
CA GLY A 42 -5.41 6.40 5.88
C GLY A 42 -5.45 5.36 4.76
N ILE A 43 -6.01 5.75 3.61
CA ILE A 43 -6.24 4.85 2.47
C ILE A 43 -4.94 4.27 1.93
N GLY A 44 -3.89 5.08 1.76
CA GLY A 44 -2.61 4.59 1.25
C GLY A 44 -1.96 3.52 2.13
N ARG A 45 -2.21 3.55 3.45
CA ARG A 45 -1.73 2.51 4.37
C ARG A 45 -2.46 1.19 4.13
N GLU A 46 -3.78 1.22 3.99
CA GLU A 46 -4.57 0.02 3.72
C GLU A 46 -4.28 -0.55 2.33
N ILE A 47 -4.07 0.29 1.32
CA ILE A 47 -3.58 -0.13 0.00
C ILE A 47 -2.23 -0.85 0.11
N ALA A 48 -1.30 -0.32 0.91
CA ALA A 48 0.00 -0.96 1.11
C ALA A 48 -0.12 -2.35 1.80
N LYS A 49 -1.07 -2.50 2.72
CA LYS A 49 -1.39 -3.79 3.34
C LYS A 49 -1.97 -4.77 2.32
N ALA A 50 -2.92 -4.31 1.51
CA ALA A 50 -3.53 -5.11 0.45
C ALA A 50 -2.48 -5.66 -0.54
N PHE A 51 -1.53 -4.83 -0.96
CA PHE A 51 -0.43 -5.28 -1.83
C PHE A 51 0.51 -6.27 -1.15
N ALA A 52 0.72 -6.18 0.16
CA ALA A 52 1.51 -7.16 0.89
C ALA A 52 0.81 -8.51 1.02
N VAL A 53 -0.53 -8.51 1.19
CA VAL A 53 -1.35 -9.73 1.17
C VAL A 53 -1.39 -10.34 -0.23
N ALA A 54 -1.49 -9.51 -1.28
CA ALA A 54 -1.46 -9.92 -2.68
C ALA A 54 -0.08 -10.47 -3.15
N GLY A 55 0.94 -10.47 -2.28
CA GLY A 55 2.24 -11.09 -2.55
C GLY A 55 3.25 -10.20 -3.27
N ALA A 56 3.12 -8.87 -3.18
CA ALA A 56 4.10 -7.94 -3.75
C ALA A 56 5.52 -8.26 -3.26
N LYS A 57 6.49 -8.31 -4.18
CA LYS A 57 7.88 -8.63 -3.83
C LYS A 57 8.58 -7.48 -3.13
N GLY A 58 8.23 -6.26 -3.50
CA GLY A 58 8.80 -5.05 -2.95
C GLY A 58 7.82 -3.90 -3.00
N MET A 59 7.99 -2.96 -2.08
CA MET A 59 7.20 -1.73 -2.09
C MET A 59 7.97 -0.56 -1.52
N LEU A 60 7.74 0.62 -2.09
CA LEU A 60 8.23 1.89 -1.57
C LEU A 60 7.04 2.75 -1.14
N ILE A 61 7.08 3.21 0.10
CA ILE A 61 6.07 4.12 0.65
C ILE A 61 6.69 5.50 0.83
N ILE A 62 6.08 6.51 0.22
CA ILE A 62 6.48 7.91 0.36
C ILE A 62 5.50 8.65 1.25
N GLY A 63 6.02 9.51 2.12
CA GLY A 63 5.21 10.45 2.88
C GLY A 63 6.05 11.54 3.53
N ARG A 64 5.38 12.53 4.10
CA ARG A 64 6.06 13.65 4.79
C ARG A 64 6.44 13.34 6.24
N THR A 65 5.79 12.36 6.85
CA THR A 65 5.90 12.10 8.29
C THR A 65 6.56 10.74 8.51
N GLY A 66 7.85 10.75 8.86
CA GLY A 66 8.64 9.53 9.07
C GLY A 66 8.07 8.58 10.13
N THR A 67 7.47 9.09 11.20
CA THR A 67 6.89 8.25 12.27
C THR A 67 5.73 7.40 11.78
N GLU A 68 4.84 7.96 10.97
CA GLU A 68 3.70 7.25 10.35
C GLU A 68 4.19 6.21 9.34
N LEU A 69 5.22 6.55 8.55
CA LEU A 69 5.84 5.63 7.61
C LEU A 69 6.46 4.42 8.33
N LEU A 70 7.19 4.65 9.42
CA LEU A 70 7.77 3.58 10.22
C LEU A 70 6.70 2.67 10.83
N SER A 71 5.57 3.22 11.29
CA SER A 71 4.44 2.42 11.78
C SER A 71 3.86 1.56 10.66
N ALA A 72 3.59 2.16 9.50
CA ALA A 72 3.05 1.44 8.35
C ALA A 72 3.98 0.30 7.90
N VAL A 73 5.30 0.56 7.80
CA VAL A 73 6.30 -0.46 7.43
C VAL A 73 6.28 -1.64 8.41
N LYS A 74 6.16 -1.39 9.71
CA LYS A 74 6.07 -2.46 10.72
C LYS A 74 4.80 -3.27 10.59
N GLU A 75 3.66 -2.61 10.43
CA GLU A 75 2.36 -3.27 10.24
C GLU A 75 2.39 -4.18 9.00
N ILE A 76 2.88 -3.67 7.88
CA ILE A 76 2.94 -4.40 6.61
C ILE A 76 3.87 -5.62 6.71
N LYS A 77 5.04 -5.47 7.34
CA LYS A 77 5.97 -6.60 7.57
C LYS A 77 5.38 -7.69 8.47
N ASN A 78 4.49 -7.33 9.39
CA ASN A 78 3.81 -8.31 10.24
C ASN A 78 2.67 -9.03 9.51
N LEU A 79 2.06 -8.40 8.51
CA LEU A 79 0.94 -8.94 7.73
C LEU A 79 1.40 -9.92 6.63
N SER A 80 2.62 -9.77 6.11
CA SER A 80 3.17 -10.66 5.09
C SER A 80 3.33 -12.09 5.62
N THR A 81 2.41 -12.97 5.28
CA THR A 81 2.28 -14.34 5.81
C THR A 81 2.93 -15.41 4.92
N GLY A 82 3.56 -15.04 3.80
CA GLY A 82 4.16 -16.00 2.86
C GLY A 82 5.48 -15.56 2.24
N THR A 83 5.51 -14.39 1.59
CA THR A 83 6.67 -13.90 0.85
C THR A 83 7.33 -12.74 1.60
N PRO A 84 8.66 -12.73 1.80
CA PRO A 84 9.35 -11.61 2.42
C PRO A 84 9.25 -10.37 1.51
N VAL A 85 8.33 -9.46 1.86
CA VAL A 85 8.12 -8.19 1.17
C VAL A 85 9.21 -7.21 1.59
N SER A 86 9.98 -6.72 0.62
CA SER A 86 10.95 -5.66 0.87
C SER A 86 10.24 -4.30 0.91
N VAL A 87 9.87 -3.87 2.11
CA VAL A 87 9.21 -2.58 2.35
C VAL A 87 10.26 -1.52 2.69
N HIS A 88 10.33 -0.48 1.87
CA HIS A 88 11.17 0.70 2.09
C HIS A 88 10.29 1.94 2.27
N HIS A 89 10.81 2.93 3.00
CA HIS A 89 10.17 4.23 3.14
C HIS A 89 11.09 5.35 2.63
N ALA A 90 10.50 6.43 2.12
CA ALA A 90 11.22 7.67 1.85
C ALA A 90 10.42 8.86 2.34
N GLU A 91 11.11 9.78 3.02
CA GLU A 91 10.54 11.07 3.38
C GLU A 91 10.69 12.01 2.19
N ALA A 92 9.59 12.30 1.51
CA ALA A 92 9.58 13.24 0.40
C ALA A 92 8.23 13.97 0.34
N ASP A 93 8.29 15.25 -0.05
CA ASP A 93 7.11 16.01 -0.40
C ASP A 93 6.76 15.76 -1.87
N ILE A 94 5.51 15.39 -2.13
CA ILE A 94 5.01 15.10 -3.48
C ILE A 94 4.94 16.38 -4.33
N THR A 95 4.85 17.54 -3.70
CA THR A 95 4.83 18.84 -4.40
C THR A 95 6.20 19.25 -4.96
N ASP A 96 7.28 18.66 -4.46
CA ASP A 96 8.63 18.89 -4.95
C ASP A 96 9.03 17.80 -5.95
N ARG A 97 9.06 18.18 -7.23
CA ARG A 97 9.41 17.29 -8.34
C ARG A 97 10.84 16.73 -8.21
N GLU A 98 11.77 17.49 -7.65
CA GLU A 98 13.15 17.03 -7.46
C GLU A 98 13.24 16.02 -6.31
N ALA A 99 12.52 16.27 -5.22
CA ALA A 99 12.42 15.35 -4.09
C ALA A 99 11.86 13.99 -4.52
N VAL A 100 10.76 13.98 -5.29
CA VAL A 100 10.17 12.74 -5.82
C VAL A 100 11.13 12.01 -6.77
N ALA A 101 11.81 12.74 -7.67
CA ALA A 101 12.78 12.13 -8.58
C ALA A 101 13.97 11.50 -7.82
N SER A 102 14.42 12.13 -6.73
CA SER A 102 15.49 11.60 -5.89
C SER A 102 15.04 10.34 -5.12
N ALA A 103 13.83 10.35 -4.56
CA ALA A 103 13.24 9.20 -3.86
C ALA A 103 13.03 8.02 -4.82
N PHE A 104 12.58 8.29 -6.04
CA PHE A 104 12.43 7.26 -7.07
C PHE A 104 13.78 6.67 -7.48
N LYS A 105 14.83 7.49 -7.64
CA LYS A 105 16.20 7.01 -7.89
C LYS A 105 16.72 6.13 -6.74
N GLN A 106 16.49 6.53 -5.49
CA GLN A 106 16.89 5.73 -4.32
C GLN A 106 16.13 4.41 -4.26
N ALA A 107 14.84 4.41 -4.61
CA ALA A 107 14.03 3.21 -4.67
C ALA A 107 14.47 2.25 -5.78
N ILE A 108 14.76 2.77 -6.97
CA ILE A 108 15.33 1.98 -8.07
C ILE A 108 16.69 1.42 -7.68
N ALA A 109 17.55 2.22 -7.05
CA ALA A 109 18.86 1.75 -6.59
C ALA A 109 18.74 0.65 -5.53
N ALA A 110 17.76 0.75 -4.63
CA ALA A 110 17.46 -0.26 -3.63
C ALA A 110 16.80 -1.53 -4.23
N GLN A 111 16.15 -1.42 -5.39
CA GLN A 111 15.36 -2.49 -5.99
C GLN A 111 15.77 -2.82 -7.44
N ALA A 112 17.05 -2.67 -7.77
CA ALA A 112 17.64 -2.63 -9.12
C ALA A 112 17.43 -3.84 -10.06
N SER A 113 16.50 -4.75 -9.77
CA SER A 113 16.03 -5.77 -10.71
C SER A 113 14.54 -6.00 -10.54
N LYS A 114 13.69 -5.17 -11.19
CA LYS A 114 12.44 -5.55 -11.90
C LYS A 114 11.42 -4.42 -11.99
N SER A 115 10.55 -4.58 -12.99
CA SER A 115 9.48 -3.69 -13.43
C SER A 115 8.62 -3.17 -12.27
N ILE A 116 8.61 -1.85 -12.10
CA ILE A 116 7.68 -1.14 -11.23
C ILE A 116 6.37 -1.01 -12.03
N GLU A 117 5.32 -1.72 -11.63
CA GLU A 117 4.07 -1.83 -12.40
C GLU A 117 2.85 -1.19 -11.73
N SER A 118 2.99 -0.57 -10.56
CA SER A 118 1.91 0.24 -9.98
C SER A 118 2.44 1.55 -9.39
N ILE A 119 2.05 2.63 -10.04
CA ILE A 119 2.10 4.00 -9.53
C ILE A 119 0.63 4.36 -9.28
N ASP A 120 0.12 4.05 -8.09
CA ASP A 120 -1.16 4.60 -7.66
C ASP A 120 -0.89 5.99 -7.10
N CYS A 121 -1.12 6.98 -7.97
CA CYS A 121 -1.16 8.39 -7.63
C CYS A 121 -2.63 8.82 -7.69
N GLU A 122 -3.39 8.62 -6.61
CA GLU A 122 -4.68 9.32 -6.45
C GLU A 122 -5.03 9.49 -4.96
N LEU A 123 -4.67 10.66 -4.42
CA LEU A 123 -5.56 11.63 -3.75
C LEU A 123 -4.81 12.94 -3.50
#